data_AF-A0A916Z5Z4-F1
#
_entry.id   AF-A0A916Z5Z4-F1
#
_cell.length_a   1.000
_cell.length_b   1.000
_cell.length_c   1.000
_cell.angle_alpha   90.00
_cell.angle_beta   90.00
_cell.angle_gamma   90.00
#
_symmetry.space_group_name_H-M   'P 1'
#
loop_
_entity.id
_entity.type
_entity.pdbx_description
1 polymer ?
#
loop_
_entity_poly.entity_id
_entity_poly.type
_entity_poly.pdbx_seq_one_letter_code
_entity_poly.pdbx_strand_id
1 'polypeptide(L)'
;MSQTFEFYDARAREAAAEAEKATLDNVRDRNLRAEKTWRKLADQASRVLAERHKAEQERTARREAEAEAEAEALAEATAEADARTID
;
A
#
# COMPACT_ATOMS: atom_id res chain seq x y z
N MET A 1 -11.87 -1.32 14.30
CA MET A 1 -11.85 -0.24 13.28
C MET A 1 -10.39 0.14 13.03
N SER A 2 -9.81 -0.21 11.88
CA SER A 2 -8.48 0.29 11.51
C SER A 2 -8.60 1.76 11.08
N GLN A 3 -7.94 2.66 11.79
CA GLN A 3 -7.88 4.09 11.42
C GLN A 3 -7.04 4.25 10.15
N THR A 4 -7.53 5.01 9.17
CA THR A 4 -6.92 5.17 7.83
C THR A 4 -5.96 6.37 7.76
N PHE A 5 -5.22 6.50 6.65
CA PHE A 5 -4.41 7.68 6.38
C PHE A 5 -5.22 8.97 6.48
N GLU A 6 -6.40 9.01 5.86
CA GLU A 6 -7.28 10.17 5.80
C GLU A 6 -7.73 10.61 7.19
N PHE A 7 -7.98 9.65 8.08
CA PHE A 7 -8.34 9.95 9.46
C PHE A 7 -7.19 10.66 10.19
N TYR A 8 -5.97 10.11 10.12
CA TYR A 8 -4.82 10.72 10.78
C TYR A 8 -4.41 12.05 10.14
N ASP A 9 -4.52 12.16 8.82
CA ASP A 9 -4.25 13.39 8.07
C ASP A 9 -5.24 14.51 8.45
N ALA A 10 -6.53 14.20 8.57
CA ALA A 10 -7.54 15.16 9.02
C ALA A 10 -7.21 15.67 10.44
N ARG A 11 -6.88 14.77 11.37
CA ARG A 11 -6.52 15.14 12.76
C ARG A 11 -5.23 15.96 12.83
N ALA A 12 -4.27 15.68 11.96
CA ALA A 12 -3.08 16.51 11.83
C ALA A 12 -3.42 17.92 11.37
N ARG A 13 -4.24 18.07 10.31
CA ARG A 13 -4.67 19.38 9.80
C ARG A 13 -5.47 20.18 10.82
N GLU A 14 -6.37 19.53 11.54
CA GLU A 14 -7.12 20.16 12.63
C GLU A 14 -6.18 20.69 13.72
N ALA A 15 -5.22 19.87 14.17
CA ALA A 15 -4.25 20.30 15.17
C ALA A 15 -3.38 21.46 14.69
N ALA A 16 -2.95 21.46 13.41
CA ALA A 16 -2.20 22.56 12.81
C ALA A 16 -3.04 23.86 12.80
N ALA A 17 -4.29 23.80 12.35
CA ALA A 17 -5.18 24.95 12.31
C ALA A 17 -5.46 25.52 13.72
N GLU A 18 -5.56 24.66 14.74
CA GLU A 18 -5.72 25.10 16.13
C GLU A 18 -4.40 25.66 16.73
N ALA A 19 -3.23 25.21 16.26
CA ALA A 19 -1.95 25.83 16.61
C ALA A 19 -1.84 27.26 16.02
N GLU A 20 -2.26 27.45 14.77
CA GLU A 20 -2.24 28.75 14.09
C GLU A 20 -3.14 29.78 14.78
N LYS A 21 -4.32 29.37 15.24
CA LYS A 21 -5.27 30.23 15.96
C LYS A 21 -4.88 30.49 17.42
N ALA A 22 -3.94 29.72 17.98
CA ALA A 22 -3.59 29.80 19.39
C ALA A 22 -2.94 31.15 19.73
N THR A 23 -3.55 31.85 20.68
CA THR A 23 -3.06 33.13 21.21
C THR A 23 -2.06 32.98 22.35
N LEU A 24 -1.98 31.79 22.95
CA LEU A 24 -1.02 31.44 24.01
C LEU A 24 -0.03 30.41 23.48
N ASP A 25 1.25 30.62 23.78
CA ASP A 25 2.34 29.75 23.31
C ASP A 25 2.20 28.31 23.83
N ASN A 26 1.78 28.14 25.08
CA ASN A 26 1.58 26.82 25.66
C ASN A 26 0.46 26.01 24.96
N VAL A 27 -0.57 26.69 24.45
CA VAL A 27 -1.65 26.09 23.66
C VAL A 27 -1.13 25.73 22.28
N ARG A 28 -0.39 26.65 21.64
CA ARG A 28 0.27 26.42 20.34
C ARG A 28 1.17 25.19 20.38
N ASP A 29 2.07 25.13 21.37
CA ASP A 29 3.02 24.02 21.53
C ASP A 29 2.34 22.67 21.79
N ARG A 30 1.20 22.67 22.48
CA ARG A 30 0.41 21.45 22.66
C ARG A 30 -0.19 21.00 21.34
N ASN A 31 -0.75 21.93 20.55
CA ASN A 31 -1.34 21.62 19.25
C ASN A 31 -0.28 21.14 18.24
N LEU A 32 0.90 21.79 18.19
CA LEU A 32 2.01 21.34 17.34
C LEU A 32 2.52 19.94 17.71
N ARG A 33 2.56 19.58 19.00
CA ARG A 33 2.88 18.21 19.44
C ARG A 33 1.82 17.20 19.02
N ALA A 34 0.55 17.57 19.08
CA ALA A 34 -0.54 16.74 18.60
C ALA A 34 -0.45 16.55 17.07
N GLU A 35 -0.28 17.62 16.31
CA GLU A 35 -0.06 17.59 14.86
C GLU A 35 1.09 16.64 14.50
N LYS A 36 2.26 16.79 15.13
CA LYS A 36 3.42 15.92 14.87
C LYS A 36 3.11 14.44 15.10
N THR A 37 2.34 14.14 16.15
CA THR A 37 1.93 12.77 16.45
C THR A 37 0.99 12.23 15.37
N TRP A 38 -0.01 13.01 14.98
CA TRP A 38 -0.96 12.63 13.93
C TRP A 38 -0.29 12.48 12.57
N ARG A 39 0.63 13.38 12.21
CA ARG A 39 1.44 13.28 10.99
C ARG A 39 2.23 11.99 10.93
N LYS A 40 2.92 11.62 12.01
CA LYS A 40 3.67 10.36 12.08
C LYS A 40 2.78 9.13 11.86
N LEU A 41 1.57 9.14 12.41
CA LEU A 41 0.59 8.06 12.22
C LEU A 41 0.05 8.02 10.79
N ALA A 42 -0.21 9.18 10.18
CA ALA A 42 -0.61 9.28 8.78
C ALA A 42 0.49 8.70 7.87
N ASP A 43 1.74 9.12 8.07
CA ASP A 43 2.88 8.62 7.29
C ASP A 43 3.04 7.10 7.42
N GLN A 44 2.86 6.56 8.64
CA GLN A 44 2.89 5.12 8.86
C GLN A 44 1.75 4.41 8.13
N ALA A 45 0.52 4.93 8.20
CA ALA A 45 -0.62 4.36 7.50
C ALA A 45 -0.42 4.37 5.97
N SER A 46 0.10 5.46 5.43
CA SER A 46 0.44 5.59 4.00
C SER A 46 1.49 4.55 3.57
N ARG A 47 2.57 4.38 4.36
CA ARG A 47 3.60 3.37 4.09
C ARG A 47 3.04 1.95 4.07
N VAL A 48 2.22 1.60 5.06
CA VAL A 48 1.58 0.27 5.11
C VAL A 48 0.68 0.03 3.90
N LEU A 49 -0.07 1.04 3.46
CA LEU A 49 -0.90 0.92 2.25
C LEU A 49 -0.03 0.72 0.99
N ALA A 50 1.06 1.47 0.86
CA ALA A 50 1.99 1.34 -0.26
C ALA A 50 2.67 -0.05 -0.29
N GLU A 51 3.12 -0.54 0.86
CA GLU A 51 3.72 -1.88 1.01
C GLU A 51 2.72 -2.98 0.65
N ARG A 52 1.45 -2.85 1.06
CA ARG A 52 0.40 -3.80 0.68
C ARG A 52 0.16 -3.82 -0.82
N HIS A 53 0.06 -2.66 -1.45
CA HIS A 53 -0.12 -2.56 -2.89
C HIS A 53 1.05 -3.18 -3.65
N LYS A 54 2.28 -2.91 -3.21
CA LYS A 54 3.49 -3.54 -3.77
C LYS A 54 3.46 -5.06 -3.64
N ALA A 55 3.14 -5.57 -2.44
CA ALA A 55 3.07 -7.01 -2.21
C ALA A 55 1.96 -7.69 -3.03
N GLU A 56 0.85 -6.99 -3.28
CA GLU A 56 -0.21 -7.48 -4.17
C GLU A 56 0.24 -7.53 -5.63
N GLN A 57 0.90 -6.48 -6.12
CA GLN A 57 1.49 -6.46 -7.46
C GLN A 57 2.51 -7.59 -7.66
N GLU A 58 3.43 -7.79 -6.71
CA GLU A 58 4.41 -8.87 -6.77
C GLU A 58 3.76 -10.26 -6.77
N ARG A 59 2.71 -10.45 -5.96
CA ARG A 59 1.94 -11.70 -5.95
C ARG A 59 1.20 -11.95 -7.27
N THR A 60 0.60 -10.92 -7.85
CA THR A 60 -0.10 -11.03 -9.14
C THR A 60 0.88 -11.34 -10.25
N ALA A 61 1.99 -10.59 -10.35
CA ALA A 61 3.03 -10.82 -11.34
C ALA A 61 3.62 -12.24 -11.25
N ARG A 62 3.83 -12.74 -10.01
CA ARG A 62 4.29 -14.12 -9.81
C ARG A 62 3.28 -15.15 -10.34
N ARG A 63 1.98 -14.95 -10.07
CA ARG A 63 0.92 -15.86 -10.55
C ARG A 63 0.78 -15.82 -12.06
N GLU A 64 0.92 -14.65 -12.67
CA GLU A 64 0.92 -14.49 -14.12
C GLU A 64 2.11 -15.23 -14.75
N ALA A 65 3.32 -15.05 -14.21
CA ALA A 65 4.51 -15.77 -14.68
C ALA A 65 4.40 -17.30 -14.50
N GLU A 66 3.85 -17.76 -13.37
CA GLU A 66 3.57 -19.19 -13.13
C GLU A 66 2.56 -19.73 -14.16
N ALA A 67 1.47 -19.00 -14.44
CA ALA A 67 0.46 -19.40 -15.42
C ALA A 67 0.98 -19.38 -16.86
N GLU A 68 1.83 -18.42 -17.23
CA GLU A 68 2.49 -18.37 -18.54
C GLU A 68 3.42 -19.56 -18.73
N ALA A 69 4.23 -19.90 -17.73
CA ALA A 69 5.13 -21.05 -17.78
C ALA A 69 4.35 -22.38 -17.86
N GLU A 70 3.25 -22.51 -17.12
CA GLU A 70 2.36 -23.67 -17.21
C GLU A 70 1.73 -23.80 -18.60
N ALA A 71 1.27 -22.69 -19.19
CA ALA A 71 0.69 -22.67 -20.53
C ALA A 71 1.72 -23.05 -21.61
N GLU A 72 2.96 -22.55 -21.50
CA GLU A 72 4.06 -22.90 -22.40
C GLU A 72 4.41 -24.39 -22.30
N ALA A 73 4.53 -24.93 -21.08
CA ALA A 73 4.80 -26.35 -20.87
C ALA A 73 3.69 -27.25 -21.42
N LEU A 74 2.42 -26.85 -21.26
CA LEU A 74 1.29 -27.57 -21.85
C LEU A 74 1.33 -27.52 -23.38
N ALA A 75 1.63 -26.36 -23.98
CA ALA A 75 1.74 -26.21 -25.42
C ALA A 75 2.86 -27.11 -26.00
N GLU A 76 4.04 -27.11 -25.36
CA GLU A 76 5.15 -27.98 -25.75
C GLU A 76 4.79 -29.46 -25.65
N ALA A 77 4.16 -29.88 -24.54
CA ALA A 77 3.71 -31.27 -24.36
C ALA A 77 2.67 -31.69 -25.41
N THR A 78 1.73 -30.80 -25.78
CA THR A 78 0.78 -31.09 -26.85
C THR A 78 1.46 -31.23 -28.21
N ALA A 79 2.41 -30.35 -28.53
CA ALA A 79 3.15 -30.41 -29.78
C ALA A 79 3.98 -31.71 -29.89
N GLU A 80 4.60 -32.16 -28.79
CA GLU A 80 5.35 -33.42 -28.77
C GLU A 80 4.44 -34.65 -28.94
N ALA A 81 3.25 -34.64 -28.32
CA ALA A 81 2.27 -35.72 -28.45
C ALA A 81 1.74 -35.83 -29.89
N ASP A 82 1.46 -34.69 -30.55
CA ASP A 82 1.03 -34.65 -31.94
C ASP A 82 2.12 -35.18 -32.88
N ALA A 83 3.39 -34.80 -32.65
CA ALA A 83 4.52 -35.29 -33.45
C ALA A 83 4.70 -36.82 -33.35
N ARG A 84 4.50 -37.40 -32.16
CA ARG A 84 4.57 -38.87 -31.95
C ARG A 84 3.41 -39.64 -32.57
N THR A 85 2.29 -38.99 -32.87
CA THR A 85 1.09 -39.65 -33.43
C THR A 85 1.15 -39.76 -34.96
N ILE A 86 2.08 -39.02 -35.60
CA ILE A 86 2.23 -38.96 -37.05
C ILE A 86 3.30 -39.95 -37.58
N ASP A 87 4.17 -40.47 -36.71
CA ASP A 87 5.15 -41.54 -37.00
C ASP A 87 4.55 -42.94 -36.78
#